data_AF-A0A3M7SLY2-F1
#
_entry.id   AF-A0A3M7SLY2-F1
#
_cell.length_a   1.000
_cell.length_b   1.000
_cell.length_c   1.000
_cell.angle_alpha   90.00
_cell.angle_beta   90.00
_cell.angle_gamma   90.00
#
_symmetry.space_group_name_H-M   'P 1'
#
loop_
_entity.id
_entity.type
_entity.pdbx_description
1 polymer ?
#
loop_
_entity_poly.entity_id
_entity_poly.type
_entity_poly.pdbx_seq_one_letter_code
_entity_poly.pdbx_strand_id
1 'polypeptide(L)'
;MDIIKISSPGGFSLEYIDLLHKSNIFECPSKTHELTIEQCLRLAKNRLVLIEESFELKKKQNDPKHSIDWRYDEFKNQIDLRIEKSNDDLLRKSNQ
;
A
#
# COMPACT_ATOMS: atom_id res chain seq x y z
N MET A 1 0.71 1.92 -2.28
CA MET A 1 -0.15 0.74 -2.08
C MET A 1 -1.52 1.11 -2.56
N ASP A 2 -2.12 0.26 -3.39
CA ASP A 2 -3.48 0.48 -3.87
C ASP A 2 -4.46 0.46 -2.67
N ILE A 3 -5.47 1.35 -2.67
CA ILE A 3 -6.43 1.46 -1.57
C ILE A 3 -7.40 0.28 -1.66
N ILE A 4 -7.19 -0.73 -0.82
CA ILE A 4 -8.04 -1.92 -0.76
C ILE A 4 -9.32 -1.57 -0.01
N LYS A 5 -10.47 -1.66 -0.69
CA LYS A 5 -11.79 -1.44 -0.09
C LYS A 5 -12.47 -2.78 0.20
N ILE A 6 -12.88 -2.99 1.45
CA ILE A 6 -13.66 -4.16 1.84
C ILE A 6 -15.08 -3.74 2.25
N SER A 7 -16.02 -4.69 2.22
CA SER A 7 -17.44 -4.44 2.51
C SER A 7 -17.85 -4.99 3.87
N SER A 8 -18.61 -4.22 4.65
CA SER A 8 -19.28 -4.69 5.85
C SER A 8 -20.59 -5.44 5.52
N PRO A 9 -21.17 -6.20 6.47
CA PRO A 9 -22.45 -6.88 6.30
C PRO A 9 -23.67 -5.99 6.00
N GLY A 10 -23.53 -4.65 6.06
CA GLY A 10 -24.56 -3.70 5.66
C GLY A 10 -24.33 -3.07 4.27
N GLY A 11 -23.35 -3.54 3.50
CA GLY A 11 -23.01 -2.98 2.19
C GLY A 11 -22.12 -1.73 2.24
N PHE A 12 -21.67 -1.32 3.43
CA PHE A 12 -20.76 -0.18 3.58
C PHE A 12 -19.34 -0.59 3.21
N SER A 13 -18.66 0.27 2.46
CA SER A 13 -17.25 0.07 2.08
C SER A 13 -16.34 0.81 3.03
N LEU A 14 -15.21 0.19 3.35
CA LEU A 14 -14.19 0.73 4.25
C LEU A 14 -12.80 0.36 3.72
N GLU A 15 -11.79 1.13 4.09
CA GLU A 15 -10.42 0.84 3.68
C GLU A 15 -9.79 -0.20 4.60
N TYR A 16 -9.07 -1.15 4.01
CA TYR A 16 -8.41 -2.22 4.75
C TYR A 16 -7.34 -1.68 5.71
N ILE A 17 -6.66 -0.60 5.34
CA ILE A 17 -5.66 0.08 6.21
C ILE A 17 -6.33 0.63 7.46
N ASP A 18 -7.53 1.22 7.33
CA ASP A 18 -8.27 1.73 8.49
C ASP A 18 -8.62 0.64 9.49
N LEU A 19 -8.77 -0.61 9.05
CA LEU A 19 -8.99 -1.74 9.95
C LEU A 19 -7.74 -2.18 10.68
N LEU A 20 -6.58 -2.14 10.03
CA LEU A 20 -5.32 -2.53 10.67
C LEU A 20 -4.94 -1.57 11.80
N HIS A 21 -5.36 -0.31 11.69
CA HIS A 21 -5.03 0.76 12.63
C HIS A 21 -6.11 1.00 13.71
N LYS A 22 -7.34 0.47 13.55
CA LYS A 22 -8.45 0.66 14.52
C LYS A 22 -8.59 -0.54 15.47
N SER A 23 -9.09 -0.26 16.68
CA SER A 23 -9.42 -1.28 17.68
C SER A 23 -10.48 -2.27 17.17
N ASN A 24 -10.39 -3.51 17.67
CA ASN A 24 -11.06 -4.77 17.25
C ASN A 24 -12.59 -4.79 16.94
N ILE A 25 -13.31 -3.67 17.02
CA ILE A 25 -14.78 -3.62 16.94
C ILE A 25 -15.21 -2.69 15.81
N PHE A 26 -16.03 -3.24 14.91
CA PHE A 26 -16.66 -2.50 13.83
C PHE A 26 -18.14 -2.24 14.17
N GLU A 27 -18.55 -0.98 14.16
CA GLU A 27 -19.97 -0.63 14.23
C GLU A 27 -20.62 -0.95 12.89
N CYS A 28 -21.34 -2.08 12.84
CA CYS A 28 -22.23 -2.36 11.74
C CYS A 28 -23.34 -1.30 11.73
N PRO A 29 -23.57 -0.59 10.61
CA PRO A 29 -24.59 0.47 10.57
C PRO A 29 -26.01 -0.01 10.84
N SER A 30 -26.26 -1.32 10.75
CA SER A 30 -27.53 -1.92 11.16
C SER A 30 -27.74 -1.99 12.69
N LYS A 31 -26.78 -1.51 13.51
CA LYS A 31 -26.81 -1.40 14.99
C LYS A 31 -27.26 -2.64 15.76
N THR A 32 -27.32 -3.79 15.10
CA THR A 32 -27.95 -5.00 15.62
C THR A 32 -26.91 -5.96 16.17
N HIS A 33 -25.68 -5.92 15.65
CA HIS A 33 -24.57 -6.75 16.11
C HIS A 33 -23.25 -5.99 15.93
N GLU A 34 -22.39 -6.03 16.96
CA GLU A 34 -20.98 -5.66 16.83
C GLU A 34 -20.29 -6.72 15.98
N LEU A 35 -19.60 -6.30 14.93
CA LEU A 35 -18.83 -7.20 14.09
C LEU A 35 -17.36 -7.08 14.45
N THR A 36 -16.70 -8.19 14.71
CA THR A 36 -15.24 -8.16 14.86
C THR A 36 -14.59 -7.99 13.48
N ILE A 37 -13.38 -7.42 13.47
CA ILE A 37 -12.58 -7.31 12.24
C ILE A 37 -12.42 -8.68 11.58
N GLU A 38 -12.17 -9.72 12.38
CA GLU A 38 -12.01 -11.08 11.88
C GLU A 38 -13.27 -11.61 11.18
N GLN A 39 -14.46 -11.36 11.75
CA GLN A 39 -15.73 -11.71 11.12
C GLN A 39 -15.94 -10.95 9.81
N CYS A 40 -15.56 -9.66 9.76
CA CYS A 40 -15.62 -8.85 8.56
C CYS A 40 -14.71 -9.44 7.46
N LEU A 41 -13.47 -9.78 7.81
CA LEU A 41 -12.51 -10.34 6.86
C LEU A 41 -12.87 -11.75 6.40
N ARG A 42 -13.63 -12.51 7.19
CA ARG A 42 -14.14 -13.84 6.82
C ARG A 42 -15.29 -13.80 5.79
N LEU A 43 -15.90 -12.64 5.56
CA LEU A 43 -16.93 -12.50 4.52
C LEU A 43 -16.37 -12.90 3.16
N ALA A 44 -17.10 -13.75 2.43
CA ALA A 44 -16.63 -14.30 1.15
C ALA A 44 -16.20 -13.21 0.16
N LYS A 45 -16.95 -12.10 0.09
CA LYS A 45 -16.61 -10.93 -0.73
C LYS A 45 -15.27 -10.31 -0.35
N ASN A 46 -15.01 -10.12 0.95
CA ASN A 46 -13.78 -9.50 1.43
C ASN A 46 -12.58 -10.43 1.24
N ARG A 47 -12.75 -11.73 1.46
CA ARG A 47 -11.73 -12.73 1.15
C ARG A 47 -11.33 -12.71 -0.32
N LEU A 48 -12.30 -12.62 -1.22
CA LEU A 48 -12.04 -12.55 -2.66
C LEU A 48 -11.22 -11.31 -3.03
N VAL A 49 -11.62 -10.14 -2.54
CA VAL A 49 -10.88 -8.88 -2.77
C VAL A 49 -9.43 -9.00 -2.29
N LEU A 50 -9.21 -9.53 -1.08
CA LEU A 50 -7.86 -9.68 -0.55
C LEU A 50 -7.01 -10.70 -1.33
N ILE A 51 -7.63 -11.80 -1.79
CA ILE A 51 -6.95 -12.80 -2.61
C ILE A 51 -6.53 -12.20 -3.96
N GLU A 52 -7.43 -11.50 -4.62
CA GLU A 52 -7.18 -10.84 -5.92
C GLU A 52 -6.03 -9.83 -5.82
N GLU A 53 -6.09 -8.94 -4.83
CA GLU A 53 -5.00 -7.98 -4.57
C GLU A 53 -3.67 -8.68 -4.25
N SER A 54 -3.70 -9.75 -3.45
CA SER A 54 -2.48 -10.52 -3.15
C SER A 54 -1.89 -11.20 -4.38
N PHE A 55 -2.76 -11.63 -5.31
CA PHE A 55 -2.35 -12.28 -6.55
C PHE A 55 -1.74 -11.25 -7.51
N GLU A 56 -2.37 -10.09 -7.68
CA GLU A 56 -1.84 -9.01 -8.51
C GLU A 56 -0.51 -8.45 -7.95
N LEU A 57 -0.36 -8.35 -6.62
CA LEU A 57 0.92 -8.01 -6.00
C LEU A 57 2.01 -9.04 -6.31
N LYS A 58 1.71 -10.33 -6.20
CA LYS A 58 2.65 -11.40 -6.55
C LYS A 58 3.00 -11.38 -8.04
N LYS A 59 2.03 -11.08 -8.90
CA LYS A 59 2.25 -10.96 -10.33
C LYS A 59 3.15 -9.78 -10.67
N LYS A 60 2.95 -8.61 -10.04
CA LYS A 60 3.84 -7.45 -10.17
C LYS A 60 5.26 -7.78 -9.69
N GLN A 61 5.42 -8.49 -8.57
CA GLN A 61 6.75 -8.89 -8.07
C GLN A 61 7.46 -9.91 -8.98
N ASN A 62 6.69 -10.80 -9.61
CA ASN A 62 7.22 -11.83 -10.51
C ASN A 62 7.35 -11.33 -11.96
N ASP A 63 6.96 -10.10 -12.28
CA ASP A 63 7.16 -9.50 -13.60
C ASP A 63 8.63 -9.07 -13.73
N PRO A 64 9.44 -9.73 -14.59
CA PRO A 64 10.84 -9.37 -14.77
C PRO A 64 11.01 -7.92 -15.20
N LYS A 65 10.05 -7.37 -15.95
CA LYS A 65 10.08 -5.98 -16.37
C LYS A 65 9.94 -5.03 -15.18
N HIS A 66 8.95 -5.29 -14.32
CA HIS A 66 8.75 -4.48 -13.12
C HIS A 66 9.98 -4.50 -12.19
N SER A 67 10.60 -5.67 -12.02
CA SER A 67 11.83 -5.82 -11.23
C SER A 67 13.01 -5.04 -11.82
N ILE A 68 13.16 -5.05 -13.14
CA ILE A 68 14.21 -4.28 -13.86
C ILE A 68 13.94 -2.78 -13.74
N ASP A 69 12.71 -2.33 -13.99
CA ASP A 69 12.33 -0.92 -13.96
C ASP A 69 12.55 -0.34 -12.55
N TRP A 70 12.09 -1.04 -11.51
CA TRP A 70 12.30 -0.62 -10.11
C TRP A 70 13.79 -0.47 -9.76
N ARG A 71 14.61 -1.43 -10.20
CA ARG A 71 16.05 -1.42 -9.92
C ARG A 71 16.78 -0.35 -10.73
N TYR A 72 16.32 -0.06 -11.94
CA TYR A 72 16.82 1.05 -12.75
C TYR A 72 16.54 2.40 -12.06
N ASP A 73 15.31 2.62 -11.60
CA ASP A 73 14.92 3.85 -10.91
C ASP A 73 15.71 4.02 -9.60
N GLU A 74 15.94 2.94 -8.85
CA GLU A 74 16.78 2.96 -7.65
C GLU A 74 18.21 3.43 -7.97
N PHE A 75 18.84 2.86 -9.01
CA PHE A 75 20.19 3.27 -9.40
C PHE A 75 20.25 4.70 -9.93
N LYS A 76 19.25 5.10 -10.72
CA LYS A 76 19.16 6.47 -11.25
C LYS A 76 19.06 7.49 -10.11
N ASN A 77 18.19 7.25 -9.13
CA ASN A 77 18.07 8.11 -7.96
C ASN A 77 19.39 8.23 -7.18
N GLN A 78 20.13 7.13 -7.01
CA GLN A 78 21.44 7.18 -6.34
C GLN A 78 22.49 7.99 -7.11
N ILE A 79 22.46 7.91 -8.45
CA ILE A 79 23.33 8.71 -9.32
C ILE A 79 22.97 10.18 -9.21
N ASP A 80 21.68 10.51 -9.33
CA ASP A 80 21.18 11.88 -9.28
C ASP A 80 21.54 12.56 -7.95
N LEU A 81 21.36 11.87 -6.81
CA LEU A 81 21.77 12.37 -5.49
C LEU A 81 23.28 12.66 -5.39
N ARG A 82 24.12 11.85 -6.05
CA ARG A 82 25.58 12.08 -6.06
C ARG A 82 25.95 13.29 -6.92
N ILE A 83 25.30 13.45 -8.07
CA ILE A 83 25.50 14.60 -8.95
C ILE A 83 25.10 15.89 -8.23
N GLU A 84 23.91 15.90 -7.61
CA GLU A 84 23.41 17.02 -6.82
C GLU A 84 24.39 17.39 -5.70
N LYS A 85 24.84 16.41 -4.91
CA LYS A 85 25.84 16.64 -3.85
C LYS A 85 27.15 17.20 -4.39
N SER A 86 27.63 16.68 -5.52
CA SER A 86 28.87 17.18 -6.14
C SER A 86 28.73 18.62 -6.62
N ASN A 87 27.56 19.00 -7.15
CA ASN A 87 27.28 20.35 -7.60
C ASN A 87 27.19 21.33 -6.41
N ASP A 88 26.55 20.91 -5.31
CA ASP A 88 26.50 21.68 -4.06
C ASP A 88 27.89 21.94 -3.49
N ASP A 89 28.76 20.92 -3.48
CA ASP A 89 30.13 21.06 -3.01
C ASP A 89 30.96 22.01 -3.89
N LEU A 90 30.74 22.02 -5.21
CA LEU A 90 31.39 22.96 -6.12
C LEU A 90 30.90 24.40 -5.88
N LEU A 91 29.60 24.60 -5.69
CA LEU A 91 29.02 25.92 -5.37
C LEU A 91 29.53 26.48 -4.05
N ARG A 92 29.75 25.62 -3.04
CA ARG A 92 30.34 26.06 -1.76
C ARG A 92 31.79 26.49 -1.93
N LYS A 93 32.58 25.77 -2.74
CA LYS A 93 33.98 26.12 -3.04
C LYS A 93 34.13 27.39 -3.87
N SER A 94 33.16 27.75 -4.73
CA SER A 94 33.23 28.97 -5.52
C SER A 94 32.86 30.25 -4.75
N ASN A 95 32.20 30.11 -3.59
CA ASN A 95 31.75 31.23 -2.74
C ASN A 95 32.68 31.50 -1.54
N GLN A 96 33.86 30.87 -1.50
CA GLN A 96 34.85 30.97 -0.44
C GLN A 96 36.17 31.49 -1.01
#